data_AF-A0A7J3SB78-F1
#
_entry.id   AF-A0A7J3SB78-F1
#
_cell.length_a   1.000
_cell.length_b   1.000
_cell.length_c   1.000
_cell.angle_alpha   90.00
_cell.angle_beta   90.00
_cell.angle_gamma   90.00
#
_symmetry.space_group_name_H-M   'P 1'
#
loop_
_entity.id
_entity.type
_entity.pdbx_description
1 polymer ?
#
loop_
_entity_poly.entity_id
_entity_poly.type
_entity_poly.pdbx_seq_one_letter_code
_entity_poly.pdbx_strand_id
1 'polypeptide(L)'
;GRLPSKSGEIALTMDAAKTLNVDIGGKIILINSGKTMTVTGILNNEFKSIVDYDDRTLTPGKLVMITGGEEVRIELMDCEPSEIVMVSAEDAKTFTLLPARLYVKITDSEEAISLSKRIALSGDYIVKAIASGKVYTMQYKSYMDIRGFEAMLTLAISISNVGIVMLASVYERKNEVTILSAIGLNPSHITAIFAFEAAIMGLIAGGLGYMIGLSFYKLSQTLNLTIEVYPKVSSNWAIATIIVAGATAVIGAIPALKSSVIVTPSKLMKWKADYKPEGSEKPWEFMIPVRVMETEVESMIEYTMRKLRETPGVERLRREEGWNIKFSYRIGQGTIGSSGSINHIKIYVEGGDVKIKLMVQPYGENLEKHAYEVAKLIREIMIRWRSGI
;
A
#
# COMPACT_ATOMS: atom_id res chain seq x y z
N GLY A 1 64.83 -20.74 30.40
CA GLY A 1 64.16 -22.05 30.50
C GLY A 1 63.42 -22.35 29.20
N ARG A 2 62.56 -23.38 29.19
CA ARG A 2 61.73 -23.78 28.04
C ARG A 2 60.26 -23.93 28.43
N LEU A 3 59.37 -23.77 27.45
CA LEU A 3 57.95 -24.06 27.62
C LEU A 3 57.73 -25.57 27.90
N PRO A 4 56.70 -25.93 28.68
CA PRO A 4 56.40 -27.31 29.01
C PRO A 4 55.94 -28.05 27.76
N SER A 5 56.57 -29.18 27.46
CA SER A 5 56.23 -30.02 26.29
C SER A 5 55.88 -31.44 26.65
N LYS A 6 56.26 -31.91 27.85
CA LYS A 6 55.95 -33.25 28.36
C LYS A 6 55.11 -33.18 29.62
N SER A 7 54.39 -34.26 29.93
CA SER A 7 53.67 -34.38 31.19
C SER A 7 54.58 -34.21 32.41
N GLY A 8 54.12 -33.44 33.41
CA GLY A 8 54.90 -33.15 34.62
C GLY A 8 55.79 -31.91 34.53
N GLU A 9 55.76 -31.20 33.41
CA GLU A 9 56.48 -29.93 33.19
C GLU A 9 55.54 -28.74 33.33
N ILE A 10 56.01 -27.69 34.01
CA ILE A 10 55.25 -26.44 34.20
C ILE A 10 56.16 -25.25 33.93
N ALA A 11 55.60 -24.22 33.32
CA ALA A 11 56.24 -22.91 33.27
C ALA A 11 55.40 -21.89 34.03
N LEU A 12 56.11 -21.02 34.75
CA LEU A 12 55.52 -19.99 35.60
C LEU A 12 55.79 -18.62 35.00
N THR A 13 54.96 -17.64 35.32
CA THR A 13 55.32 -16.24 35.11
C THR A 13 56.35 -15.80 36.14
N MET A 14 57.04 -14.70 35.88
CA MET A 14 58.04 -14.15 36.79
C MET A 14 57.43 -13.80 38.15
N ASP A 15 56.21 -13.28 38.16
CA ASP A 15 55.51 -12.95 39.41
C ASP A 15 55.07 -14.19 40.16
N ALA A 16 54.52 -15.20 39.47
CA ALA A 16 54.15 -16.47 40.12
C ALA A 16 55.37 -17.20 40.69
N ALA A 17 56.50 -17.21 39.98
CA ALA A 17 57.75 -17.80 40.44
C ALA A 17 58.31 -17.09 41.68
N LYS A 18 58.25 -15.74 41.71
CA LYS A 18 58.64 -14.94 42.88
C LYS A 18 57.74 -15.19 44.09
N THR A 19 56.42 -15.22 43.88
CA THR A 19 55.45 -15.48 44.97
C THR A 19 55.64 -16.88 45.57
N LEU A 20 55.93 -17.88 44.73
CA LEU A 20 56.17 -19.25 45.18
C LEU A 20 57.61 -19.49 45.67
N ASN A 21 58.52 -18.53 45.45
CA ASN A 21 59.95 -18.62 45.75
C ASN A 21 60.60 -19.86 45.10
N VAL A 22 60.38 -20.05 43.80
CA VAL A 22 60.88 -21.22 43.03
C VAL A 22 61.61 -20.78 41.76
N ASP A 23 62.79 -21.36 41.53
CA ASP A 23 63.59 -21.19 40.32
C ASP A 23 63.42 -22.35 39.32
N ILE A 24 64.01 -22.18 38.13
CA ILE A 24 64.06 -23.22 37.09
C ILE A 24 64.71 -24.50 37.67
N GLY A 25 64.05 -25.64 37.50
CA GLY A 25 64.44 -26.93 38.07
C GLY A 25 63.78 -27.25 39.42
N GLY A 26 63.15 -26.26 40.06
CA GLY A 26 62.35 -26.47 41.27
C GLY A 26 61.10 -27.31 41.04
N LYS A 27 60.50 -27.82 42.12
CA LYS A 27 59.28 -28.63 42.08
C LYS A 27 58.14 -27.90 42.77
N ILE A 28 56.97 -27.89 42.14
CA ILE A 28 55.74 -27.33 42.71
C ILE A 28 54.64 -28.39 42.73
N ILE A 29 53.73 -28.29 43.69
CA ILE A 29 52.60 -29.21 43.84
C ILE A 29 51.34 -28.46 43.46
N LEU A 30 50.61 -28.96 42.46
CA LEU A 30 49.29 -28.45 42.11
C LEU A 30 48.26 -29.05 43.08
N ILE A 31 47.80 -28.25 44.05
CA ILE A 31 46.97 -28.71 45.18
C ILE A 31 45.71 -29.46 44.70
N ASN A 32 45.01 -28.91 43.70
CA ASN A 32 43.76 -29.50 43.20
C ASN A 32 43.95 -30.80 42.42
N SER A 33 45.13 -31.05 41.87
CA SER A 33 45.43 -32.28 41.12
C SER A 33 46.33 -33.26 41.88
N GLY A 34 46.89 -32.86 43.02
CA GLY A 34 47.85 -33.64 43.79
C GLY A 34 49.16 -33.95 43.05
N LYS A 35 49.40 -33.33 41.90
CA LYS A 35 50.51 -33.65 41.00
C LYS A 35 51.71 -32.75 41.25
N THR A 36 52.88 -33.37 41.41
CA THR A 36 54.16 -32.66 41.48
C THR A 36 54.69 -32.37 40.09
N MET A 37 54.96 -31.11 39.80
CA MET A 37 55.40 -30.59 38.51
C MET A 37 56.79 -29.97 38.64
N THR A 38 57.64 -30.13 37.63
CA THR A 38 58.99 -29.53 37.59
C THR A 38 58.97 -28.25 36.77
N VAL A 39 59.51 -27.16 37.33
CA VAL A 39 59.55 -25.84 36.69
C VAL A 39 60.59 -25.85 35.57
N THR A 40 60.17 -25.84 34.32
CA THR A 40 61.07 -25.87 33.15
C THR A 40 61.37 -24.49 32.59
N GLY A 41 60.55 -23.49 32.91
CA GLY A 41 60.69 -22.13 32.40
C GLY A 41 59.99 -21.09 33.27
N ILE A 42 60.54 -19.87 33.23
CA ILE A 42 59.96 -18.68 33.84
C ILE A 42 59.79 -17.64 32.71
N LEU A 43 58.58 -17.12 32.53
CA LEU A 43 58.25 -16.14 31.50
C LEU A 43 58.23 -14.72 32.07
N ASN A 44 58.79 -13.77 31.33
CA ASN A 44 58.68 -12.35 31.64
C ASN A 44 57.22 -11.88 31.50
N ASN A 45 56.77 -10.96 32.35
CA ASN A 45 55.38 -10.49 32.42
C ASN A 45 54.96 -9.59 31.23
N GLU A 46 55.88 -9.29 30.31
CA GLU A 46 55.61 -8.52 29.09
C GLU A 46 54.53 -9.14 28.20
N PHE A 47 54.20 -10.43 28.35
CA PHE A 47 53.08 -11.04 27.63
C PHE A 47 51.72 -10.40 27.95
N LYS A 48 51.58 -9.69 29.09
CA LYS A 48 50.35 -8.96 29.44
C LYS A 48 50.06 -7.80 28.49
N SER A 49 51.08 -7.20 27.86
CA SER A 49 50.90 -6.11 26.91
C SER A 49 50.62 -6.59 25.47
N ILE A 50 50.66 -7.90 25.24
CA ILE A 50 50.38 -8.49 23.93
C ILE A 50 48.86 -8.56 23.75
N VAL A 51 48.35 -7.75 22.84
CA VAL A 51 46.95 -7.78 22.37
C VAL A 51 46.87 -8.67 21.15
N ASP A 52 45.94 -9.61 21.19
CA ASP A 52 45.66 -10.55 20.12
C ASP A 52 44.71 -9.92 19.09
N TYR A 53 44.57 -10.55 17.92
CA TYR A 53 43.69 -10.11 16.84
C TYR A 53 42.20 -10.17 17.20
N ASP A 54 41.88 -10.70 18.39
CA ASP A 54 40.54 -10.67 18.94
C ASP A 54 40.23 -9.43 19.80
N ASP A 55 41.14 -8.47 19.85
CA ASP A 55 41.15 -7.27 20.71
C ASP A 55 41.24 -7.60 22.21
N ARG A 56 41.61 -8.84 22.56
CA ARG A 56 41.83 -9.27 23.94
C ARG A 56 43.32 -9.49 24.17
N THR A 57 43.72 -9.31 25.42
CA THR A 57 45.04 -9.70 25.90
C THR A 57 45.21 -11.22 25.79
N LEU A 58 46.44 -11.69 25.66
CA LEU A 58 46.77 -13.13 25.64
C LEU A 58 46.51 -13.83 27.00
N THR A 59 46.14 -13.05 28.03
CA THR A 59 45.84 -13.57 29.37
C THR A 59 44.49 -14.30 29.40
N PRO A 60 44.38 -15.41 30.15
CA PRO A 60 43.10 -16.04 30.43
C PRO A 60 42.17 -15.07 31.19
N GLY A 61 40.86 -15.25 31.01
CA GLY A 61 39.85 -14.54 31.80
C GLY A 61 39.46 -15.34 33.04
N LYS A 62 39.21 -14.64 34.15
CA LYS A 62 38.62 -15.16 35.38
C LYS A 62 37.28 -14.50 35.64
N LEU A 63 36.35 -15.25 36.23
CA LEU A 63 35.08 -14.71 36.71
C LEU A 63 35.29 -14.21 38.14
N VAL A 64 35.15 -12.91 38.34
CA VAL A 64 35.24 -12.29 39.67
C VAL A 64 33.85 -11.91 40.12
N MET A 65 33.48 -12.40 41.31
CA MET A 65 32.25 -12.00 41.97
C MET A 65 32.53 -10.73 42.77
N ILE A 66 31.95 -9.60 42.35
CA ILE A 66 32.11 -8.32 43.04
C ILE A 66 30.95 -8.19 44.03
N THR A 67 31.25 -8.34 45.32
CA THR A 67 30.30 -8.21 46.44
C THR A 67 30.55 -6.91 47.20
N GLY A 68 30.35 -5.77 46.51
CA GLY A 68 30.60 -4.43 47.06
C GLY A 68 29.52 -3.38 46.78
N GLY A 69 28.44 -3.73 46.05
CA GLY A 69 27.31 -2.85 45.74
C GLY A 69 25.96 -3.49 46.12
N GLU A 70 24.84 -2.84 45.75
CA GLU A 70 23.47 -3.34 46.01
C GLU A 70 23.16 -4.70 45.34
N GLU A 71 23.92 -5.10 44.33
CA GLU A 71 23.78 -6.37 43.61
C GLU A 71 25.10 -7.12 43.48
N VAL A 72 25.03 -8.45 43.58
CA VAL A 72 26.15 -9.34 43.26
C VAL A 72 26.30 -9.41 41.74
N ARG A 73 27.44 -8.97 41.22
CA ARG A 73 27.76 -9.04 39.79
C ARG A 73 28.95 -9.96 39.55
N ILE A 74 28.83 -10.80 38.53
CA ILE A 74 29.93 -11.64 38.04
C ILE A 74 30.50 -10.94 36.82
N GLU A 75 31.75 -10.49 36.91
CA GLU A 75 32.46 -9.84 35.82
C GLU A 75 33.60 -10.72 35.31
N LEU A 76 33.84 -10.69 34.00
CA LEU A 76 35.00 -11.32 33.39
C LEU A 76 36.16 -10.33 33.46
N MET A 77 37.20 -10.66 34.24
CA MET A 77 38.43 -9.90 34.36
C MET A 77 39.61 -10.70 33.83
N ASP A 78 40.65 -10.03 33.34
CA ASP A 78 41.89 -10.71 32.96
C ASP A 78 42.64 -11.23 34.20
N CYS A 79 43.25 -12.41 34.07
CA CYS A 79 44.15 -12.92 35.10
C CYS A 79 45.41 -12.07 35.21
N GLU A 80 45.85 -11.80 36.43
CA GLU A 80 47.14 -11.17 36.68
C GLU A 80 48.29 -12.16 36.42
N PRO A 81 49.51 -11.71 36.08
CA PRO A 81 50.63 -12.61 35.82
C PRO A 81 50.86 -13.63 36.95
N SER A 82 50.67 -13.25 38.21
CA SER A 82 50.81 -14.15 39.37
C SER A 82 49.80 -15.32 39.39
N GLU A 83 48.72 -15.26 38.62
CA GLU A 83 47.65 -16.26 38.56
C GLU A 83 47.76 -17.20 37.35
N ILE A 84 48.78 -17.00 36.50
CA ILE A 84 48.92 -17.71 35.22
C ILE A 84 50.01 -18.77 35.32
N VAL A 85 49.66 -19.99 34.92
CA VAL A 85 50.59 -21.10 34.76
C VAL A 85 50.44 -21.73 33.38
N MET A 86 51.54 -22.20 32.82
CA MET A 86 51.56 -22.91 31.54
C MET A 86 51.89 -24.37 31.80
N VAL A 87 51.10 -25.27 31.22
CA VAL A 87 51.26 -26.72 31.37
C VAL A 87 51.25 -27.39 30.01
N SER A 88 51.73 -28.63 29.96
CA SER A 88 51.63 -29.43 28.74
C SER A 88 50.17 -29.69 28.36
N ALA A 89 49.89 -29.86 27.05
CA ALA A 89 48.55 -30.18 26.58
C ALA A 89 48.04 -31.54 27.12
N GLU A 90 48.94 -32.47 27.44
CA GLU A 90 48.61 -33.75 28.08
C GLU A 90 48.09 -33.55 29.51
N ASP A 91 48.76 -32.70 30.29
CA ASP A 91 48.33 -32.37 31.65
C ASP A 91 47.05 -31.54 31.64
N ALA A 92 46.91 -30.60 30.70
CA ALA A 92 45.71 -29.79 30.55
C ALA A 92 44.44 -30.62 30.32
N LYS A 93 44.53 -31.76 29.63
CA LYS A 93 43.39 -32.70 29.44
C LYS A 93 43.03 -33.47 30.70
N THR A 94 44.01 -33.66 31.60
CA THR A 94 43.82 -34.39 32.86
C THR A 94 43.16 -33.48 33.89
N PHE A 95 43.44 -32.18 33.84
CA PHE A 95 42.77 -31.17 34.63
C PHE A 95 41.38 -30.93 34.02
N THR A 96 40.31 -31.00 34.82
CA THR A 96 38.93 -30.77 34.38
C THR A 96 38.70 -29.28 34.05
N LEU A 97 39.35 -28.80 32.99
CA LEU A 97 39.37 -27.41 32.55
C LEU A 97 38.36 -27.19 31.41
N LEU A 98 37.77 -26.00 31.37
CA LEU A 98 36.93 -25.57 30.25
C LEU A 98 37.80 -24.78 29.26
N PRO A 99 37.84 -25.19 27.97
CA PRO A 99 38.62 -24.45 26.97
C PRO A 99 37.94 -23.11 26.68
N ALA A 100 38.64 -22.01 26.96
CA ALA A 100 38.14 -20.66 26.69
C ALA A 100 38.54 -20.16 25.28
N ARG A 101 39.74 -20.52 24.81
CA ARG A 101 40.28 -20.13 23.49
C ARG A 101 41.10 -21.28 22.91
N LEU A 102 41.02 -21.45 21.60
CA LEU A 102 41.80 -22.45 20.86
C LEU A 102 42.57 -21.77 19.74
N TYR A 103 43.89 -21.91 19.76
CA TYR A 103 44.79 -21.41 18.72
C TYR A 103 45.24 -22.57 17.85
N VAL A 104 44.96 -22.48 16.55
CA VAL A 104 45.38 -23.48 15.57
C VAL A 104 46.23 -22.79 14.51
N LYS A 105 47.47 -23.23 14.37
CA LYS A 105 48.35 -22.77 13.29
C LYS A 105 48.16 -23.68 12.08
N ILE A 106 47.73 -23.10 10.96
CA ILE A 106 47.55 -23.78 9.68
C ILE A 106 48.49 -23.11 8.68
N THR A 107 49.20 -23.92 7.89
CA THR A 107 50.19 -23.42 6.92
C THR A 107 49.52 -22.90 5.65
N ASP A 108 48.43 -23.52 5.21
CA ASP A 108 47.66 -23.09 4.05
C ASP A 108 46.57 -22.07 4.42
N SER A 109 46.58 -20.93 3.74
CA SER A 109 45.64 -19.84 3.97
C SER A 109 44.23 -20.16 3.46
N GLU A 110 44.09 -20.91 2.37
CA GLU A 110 42.78 -21.27 1.83
C GLU A 110 42.09 -22.32 2.71
N GLU A 111 42.82 -23.34 3.13
CA GLU A 111 42.35 -24.32 4.10
C GLU A 111 41.92 -23.66 5.42
N ALA A 112 42.69 -22.70 5.93
CA ALA A 112 42.36 -21.97 7.15
C ALA A 112 41.00 -21.24 7.04
N ILE A 113 40.73 -20.58 5.91
CA ILE A 113 39.45 -19.89 5.66
C ILE A 113 38.32 -20.91 5.56
N SER A 114 38.51 -22.00 4.81
CA SER A 114 37.49 -23.04 4.61
C SER A 114 37.12 -23.73 5.93
N LEU A 115 38.11 -24.10 6.74
CA LEU A 115 37.91 -24.69 8.06
C LEU A 115 37.20 -23.70 9.00
N SER A 116 37.61 -22.43 8.97
CA SER A 116 36.99 -21.39 9.80
C SER A 116 35.50 -21.21 9.48
N LYS A 117 35.12 -21.26 8.20
CA LYS A 117 33.71 -21.24 7.78
C LYS A 117 32.94 -22.43 8.32
N ARG A 118 33.51 -23.63 8.23
CA ARG A 118 32.85 -24.87 8.72
C ARG A 118 32.62 -24.83 10.22
N ILE A 119 33.61 -24.37 10.99
CA ILE A 119 33.49 -24.23 12.45
C ILE A 119 32.48 -23.12 12.79
N ALA A 120 32.54 -21.96 12.11
CA ALA A 120 31.57 -20.89 12.36
C ALA A 120 30.14 -21.34 12.07
N LEU A 121 29.92 -22.14 11.02
CA LEU A 121 28.62 -22.69 10.64
C LEU A 121 28.07 -23.74 11.61
N SER A 122 28.89 -24.31 12.51
CA SER A 122 28.37 -25.22 13.54
C SER A 122 27.53 -24.49 14.58
N GLY A 123 27.55 -23.15 14.62
CA GLY A 123 26.67 -22.32 15.45
C GLY A 123 27.25 -21.91 16.79
N ASP A 124 28.20 -22.67 17.33
CA ASP A 124 28.65 -22.53 18.72
C ASP A 124 29.89 -21.64 18.91
N TYR A 125 30.59 -21.28 17.83
CA TYR A 125 31.90 -20.64 17.91
C TYR A 125 32.00 -19.36 17.09
N ILE A 126 32.72 -18.38 17.63
CA ILE A 126 33.22 -17.22 16.90
C ILE A 126 34.62 -17.56 16.44
N VAL A 127 34.85 -17.58 15.13
CA VAL A 127 36.14 -17.96 14.55
C VAL A 127 36.78 -16.74 13.90
N LYS A 128 38.02 -16.44 14.30
CA LYS A 128 38.86 -15.42 13.66
C LYS A 128 39.98 -16.12 12.90
N ALA A 129 39.98 -16.01 11.57
CA ALA A 129 41.03 -16.56 10.71
C ALA A 129 41.94 -15.45 10.21
N ILE A 130 43.25 -15.69 10.20
CA ILE A 130 44.24 -14.76 9.65
C ILE A 130 44.78 -15.38 8.37
N ALA A 131 44.51 -14.73 7.24
CA ALA A 131 44.96 -15.18 5.94
C ALA A 131 45.38 -13.97 5.10
N SER A 132 46.54 -14.06 4.44
CA SER A 132 47.07 -13.03 3.54
C SER A 132 47.08 -11.61 4.14
N GLY A 133 47.42 -11.50 5.43
CA GLY A 133 47.49 -10.21 6.15
C GLY A 133 46.13 -9.60 6.51
N LYS A 134 45.02 -10.32 6.33
CA LYS A 134 43.67 -9.88 6.70
C LYS A 134 43.09 -10.78 7.80
N VAL A 135 42.31 -10.17 8.69
CA VAL A 135 41.57 -10.88 9.74
C VAL A 135 40.13 -11.08 9.27
N TYR A 136 39.71 -12.32 9.17
CA TYR A 136 38.34 -12.73 8.82
C TYR A 136 37.63 -13.17 10.09
N THR A 137 36.61 -12.41 10.52
CA THR A 137 35.73 -12.83 11.61
C THR A 137 34.51 -13.54 11.02
N MET A 138 34.30 -14.78 11.41
CA MET A 138 33.20 -15.63 10.95
C MET A 138 32.38 -16.07 12.16
N GLN A 139 31.07 -15.83 12.08
CA GLN A 139 30.13 -16.22 13.12
C GLN A 139 28.80 -16.57 12.47
N TYR A 140 28.18 -17.66 12.92
CA TYR A 140 26.80 -17.94 12.58
C TYR A 140 25.88 -16.98 13.36
N LYS A 141 25.16 -16.13 12.63
CA LYS A 141 24.14 -15.24 13.19
C LYS A 141 22.83 -15.45 12.44
N SER A 142 21.74 -15.54 13.19
CA SER A 142 20.40 -15.41 12.63
C SER A 142 20.09 -13.92 12.46
N TYR A 143 19.75 -13.49 11.25
CA TYR A 143 19.19 -12.18 10.98
C TYR A 143 17.79 -12.34 10.41
N MET A 144 16.88 -11.45 10.81
CA MET A 144 15.52 -11.41 10.28
C MET A 144 15.47 -10.35 9.19
N ASP A 145 15.27 -10.78 7.95
CA ASP A 145 15.06 -9.89 6.81
C ASP A 145 13.55 -9.88 6.46
N ILE A 146 12.93 -8.70 6.49
CA ILE A 146 11.51 -8.53 6.14
C ILE A 146 11.44 -8.08 4.69
N ARG A 147 11.23 -9.04 3.78
CA ARG A 147 10.97 -8.78 2.37
C ARG A 147 9.48 -8.87 2.06
N GLY A 148 9.01 -8.13 1.06
CA GLY A 148 7.64 -8.23 0.55
C GLY A 148 6.79 -6.95 0.56
N PHE A 149 7.31 -5.84 1.11
CA PHE A 149 6.59 -4.56 1.07
C PHE A 149 6.37 -4.06 -0.37
N GLU A 150 7.36 -4.22 -1.24
CA GLU A 150 7.25 -3.87 -2.67
C GLU A 150 6.17 -4.69 -3.39
N ALA A 151 5.99 -5.95 -3.00
CA ALA A 151 4.93 -6.80 -3.55
C ALA A 151 3.53 -6.32 -3.12
N MET A 152 3.37 -5.84 -1.89
CA MET A 152 2.10 -5.25 -1.43
C MET A 152 1.73 -3.99 -2.22
N LEU A 153 2.69 -3.11 -2.49
CA LEU A 153 2.47 -1.92 -3.31
C LEU A 153 2.03 -2.29 -4.73
N THR A 154 2.72 -3.25 -5.35
CA THR A 154 2.38 -3.73 -6.70
C THR A 154 0.98 -4.33 -6.76
N LEU A 155 0.60 -5.12 -5.74
CA LEU A 155 -0.75 -5.68 -5.62
C LEU A 155 -1.81 -4.58 -5.48
N ALA A 156 -1.57 -3.58 -4.64
CA ALA A 156 -2.51 -2.46 -4.43
C ALA A 156 -2.76 -1.67 -5.74
N ILE A 157 -1.70 -1.41 -6.50
CA ILE A 157 -1.79 -0.74 -7.81
C ILE A 157 -2.57 -1.60 -8.80
N SER A 158 -2.29 -2.90 -8.85
CA SER A 158 -2.98 -3.84 -9.75
C SER A 158 -4.49 -3.91 -9.46
N ILE A 159 -4.86 -4.06 -8.18
CA ILE A 159 -6.26 -4.08 -7.72
C ILE A 159 -6.96 -2.77 -8.10
N SER A 160 -6.31 -1.63 -7.87
CA SER A 160 -6.86 -0.31 -8.20
C SER A 160 -7.08 -0.16 -9.71
N ASN A 161 -6.14 -0.62 -10.54
CA ASN A 161 -6.26 -0.56 -11.99
C ASN A 161 -7.44 -1.42 -12.49
N VAL A 162 -7.57 -2.65 -12.01
CA VAL A 162 -8.72 -3.51 -12.32
C VAL A 162 -10.03 -2.83 -11.95
N GLY A 163 -10.09 -2.18 -10.78
CA GLY A 163 -11.25 -1.39 -10.36
C GLY A 163 -11.59 -0.25 -11.33
N ILE A 164 -10.59 0.51 -11.77
CA ILE A 164 -10.77 1.62 -12.73
C ILE A 164 -11.27 1.10 -14.08
N VAL A 165 -10.69 0.02 -14.61
CA VAL A 165 -11.09 -0.57 -15.89
C VAL A 165 -12.52 -1.12 -15.84
N MET A 166 -12.88 -1.83 -14.76
CA MET A 166 -14.25 -2.32 -14.57
C MET A 166 -15.25 -1.17 -14.45
N LEU A 167 -14.88 -0.08 -13.77
CA LEU A 167 -15.70 1.11 -13.70
C LEU A 167 -15.90 1.73 -15.09
N ALA A 168 -14.84 1.91 -15.87
CA ALA A 168 -14.93 2.44 -17.23
C ALA A 168 -15.84 1.57 -18.13
N SER A 169 -15.69 0.25 -18.08
CA SER A 169 -16.49 -0.69 -18.87
C SER A 169 -17.98 -0.61 -18.57
N VAL A 170 -18.36 -0.51 -17.29
CA VAL A 170 -19.77 -0.34 -16.89
C VAL A 170 -20.32 1.02 -17.33
N TYR A 171 -19.48 2.07 -17.35
CA TYR A 171 -19.88 3.39 -17.83
C TYR A 171 -20.19 3.38 -19.34
N GLU A 172 -19.45 2.62 -20.13
CA GLU A 172 -19.71 2.46 -21.57
C GLU A 172 -21.04 1.72 -21.81
N ARG A 173 -21.36 0.73 -20.98
CA ARG A 173 -22.57 -0.11 -21.10
C ARG A 173 -23.82 0.46 -20.40
N LYS A 174 -23.84 1.76 -20.06
CA LYS A 174 -24.99 2.43 -19.44
C LYS A 174 -26.30 2.31 -20.24
N ASN A 175 -26.20 2.31 -21.56
CA ASN A 175 -27.37 2.18 -22.43
C ASN A 175 -28.05 0.81 -22.25
N GLU A 176 -27.27 -0.26 -22.07
CA GLU A 176 -27.79 -1.62 -21.82
C GLU A 176 -28.51 -1.69 -20.48
N VAL A 177 -27.93 -1.10 -19.43
CA VAL A 177 -28.55 -0.98 -18.09
C VAL A 177 -29.89 -0.24 -18.18
N THR A 178 -29.96 0.81 -18.99
CA THR A 178 -31.18 1.61 -19.20
C THR A 178 -32.25 0.81 -19.93
N ILE A 179 -31.89 0.04 -20.97
CA ILE A 179 -32.82 -0.82 -21.71
C ILE A 179 -33.36 -1.93 -20.80
N LEU A 180 -32.51 -2.60 -20.03
CA LEU A 180 -32.91 -3.64 -19.08
C LEU A 180 -33.86 -3.09 -18.01
N SER A 181 -33.58 -1.89 -17.50
CA SER A 181 -34.46 -1.21 -16.54
C SER A 181 -35.81 -0.82 -17.16
N ALA A 182 -35.83 -0.42 -18.44
CA ALA A 182 -37.06 -0.07 -19.16
C ALA A 182 -37.97 -1.29 -19.44
N ILE A 183 -37.39 -2.49 -19.54
CA ILE A 183 -38.12 -3.75 -19.63
C ILE A 183 -38.68 -4.20 -18.26
N GLY A 184 -38.30 -3.50 -17.17
CA GLY A 184 -38.81 -3.72 -15.83
C GLY A 184 -37.94 -4.63 -14.94
N LEU A 185 -36.69 -4.88 -15.32
CA LEU A 185 -35.76 -5.61 -14.44
C LEU A 185 -35.46 -4.80 -13.17
N ASN A 186 -35.46 -5.51 -12.04
CA ASN A 186 -35.03 -4.95 -10.77
C ASN A 186 -33.53 -4.58 -10.85
N PRO A 187 -33.13 -3.36 -10.44
CA PRO A 187 -31.74 -2.95 -10.21
C PRO A 187 -30.82 -4.04 -9.64
N SER A 188 -31.30 -4.81 -8.66
CA SER A 188 -30.53 -5.88 -8.04
C SER A 188 -30.19 -7.02 -9.02
N HIS A 189 -31.12 -7.38 -9.90
CA HIS A 189 -30.89 -8.42 -10.90
C HIS A 189 -29.89 -7.95 -11.96
N ILE A 190 -29.99 -6.68 -12.38
CA ILE A 190 -29.04 -6.08 -13.31
C ILE A 190 -27.64 -6.10 -12.69
N THR A 191 -27.50 -5.69 -11.42
CA THR A 191 -26.19 -5.72 -10.74
C THR A 191 -25.63 -7.14 -10.61
N ALA A 192 -26.48 -8.15 -10.41
CA ALA A 192 -26.05 -9.54 -10.30
C ALA A 192 -25.50 -10.10 -11.63
N ILE A 193 -26.14 -9.77 -12.76
CA ILE A 193 -25.69 -10.19 -14.10
C ILE A 193 -24.29 -9.65 -14.39
N PHE A 194 -24.07 -8.35 -14.19
CA PHE A 194 -22.77 -7.73 -14.43
C PHE A 194 -21.71 -8.17 -13.41
N ALA A 195 -22.09 -8.42 -12.15
CA ALA A 195 -21.17 -8.99 -11.17
C ALA A 195 -20.74 -10.42 -11.56
N PHE A 196 -21.64 -11.21 -12.14
CA PHE A 196 -21.33 -12.54 -12.64
C PHE A 196 -20.39 -12.49 -13.86
N GLU A 197 -20.61 -11.55 -14.78
CA GLU A 197 -19.68 -11.30 -15.89
C GLU A 197 -18.28 -10.94 -15.38
N ALA A 198 -18.21 -10.01 -14.42
CA ALA A 198 -16.94 -9.61 -13.80
C ALA A 198 -16.25 -10.77 -13.08
N ALA A 199 -17.02 -11.64 -12.41
CA ALA A 199 -16.48 -12.84 -11.75
C ALA A 199 -15.88 -13.82 -12.76
N ILE A 200 -16.56 -14.10 -13.86
CA ILE A 200 -16.04 -14.98 -14.93
C ILE A 200 -14.76 -14.40 -15.52
N MET A 201 -14.74 -13.10 -15.84
CA MET A 201 -13.55 -12.42 -16.35
C MET A 201 -12.39 -12.49 -15.35
N GLY A 202 -12.65 -12.26 -14.06
CA GLY A 202 -11.64 -12.36 -13.01
C GLY A 202 -11.09 -13.77 -12.82
N LEU A 203 -11.93 -14.81 -12.92
CA LEU A 203 -11.50 -16.21 -12.86
C LEU A 203 -10.59 -16.59 -14.04
N ILE A 204 -10.99 -16.25 -15.27
CA ILE A 204 -10.22 -16.55 -16.48
C ILE A 204 -8.90 -15.78 -16.47
N ALA A 205 -8.93 -14.48 -16.16
CA ALA A 205 -7.75 -13.64 -16.09
C ALA A 205 -6.80 -14.07 -14.97
N GLY A 206 -7.32 -14.45 -13.80
CA GLY A 206 -6.54 -14.97 -12.68
C GLY A 206 -5.81 -16.26 -13.03
N GLY A 207 -6.50 -17.19 -13.70
CA GLY A 207 -5.90 -18.44 -14.18
C GLY A 207 -4.80 -18.21 -15.23
N LEU A 208 -5.06 -17.37 -16.23
CA LEU A 208 -4.08 -17.01 -17.25
C LEU A 208 -2.89 -16.26 -16.64
N GLY A 209 -3.12 -15.31 -15.75
CA GLY A 209 -2.08 -14.57 -15.05
C GLY A 209 -1.18 -15.47 -14.21
N TYR A 210 -1.75 -16.48 -13.54
CA TYR A 210 -0.98 -17.48 -12.80
C TYR A 210 -0.09 -18.32 -13.74
N MET A 211 -0.63 -18.77 -14.87
CA MET A 211 0.15 -19.52 -15.87
C MET A 211 1.29 -18.70 -16.47
N ILE A 212 1.05 -17.42 -16.78
CA ILE A 212 2.06 -16.49 -17.27
C ILE A 212 3.14 -16.25 -16.20
N GLY A 213 2.73 -16.05 -14.94
CA GLY A 213 3.66 -15.88 -13.82
C GLY A 213 4.58 -17.09 -13.63
N LEU A 214 4.05 -18.31 -13.71
CA LEU A 214 4.86 -19.54 -13.67
C LEU A 214 5.82 -19.66 -14.86
N SER A 215 5.37 -19.25 -16.05
CA SER A 215 6.18 -19.28 -17.27
C SER A 215 7.33 -18.29 -17.21
N PHE A 216 7.13 -17.14 -16.54
CA PHE A 216 8.15 -16.13 -16.32
C PHE A 216 9.32 -16.68 -15.48
N TYR A 217 9.09 -17.56 -14.50
CA TYR A 217 10.17 -18.19 -13.75
C TYR A 217 11.09 -19.04 -14.64
N LYS A 218 10.51 -19.84 -15.55
CA LYS A 218 11.29 -20.63 -16.52
C LYS A 218 12.08 -19.72 -17.46
N LEU A 219 11.46 -18.63 -17.93
CA LEU A 219 12.12 -17.66 -18.80
C LEU A 219 13.29 -16.94 -18.11
N SER A 220 13.12 -16.58 -16.83
CA SER A 220 14.14 -15.93 -16.03
C SER A 220 15.38 -16.81 -15.84
N GLN A 221 15.20 -18.13 -15.69
CA GLN A 221 16.30 -19.08 -15.61
C GLN A 221 17.10 -19.12 -16.93
N THR A 222 16.42 -19.09 -18.08
CA THR A 222 17.08 -19.05 -19.40
C THR A 222 17.89 -17.78 -19.62
N LEU A 223 17.50 -16.66 -19.00
CA LEU A 223 18.15 -15.36 -19.12
C LEU A 223 19.31 -15.15 -18.13
N ASN A 224 19.70 -16.17 -17.35
CA ASN A 224 20.72 -16.08 -16.28
C ASN A 224 20.47 -14.96 -15.25
N LEU A 225 19.22 -14.52 -15.10
CA LEU A 225 18.83 -13.63 -14.01
C LEU A 225 18.93 -14.45 -12.72
N THR A 226 19.88 -14.09 -11.85
CA THR A 226 20.25 -14.82 -10.62
C THR A 226 19.16 -14.67 -9.56
N ILE A 227 17.98 -15.25 -9.82
CA ILE A 227 16.88 -15.35 -8.86
C ILE A 227 17.03 -16.70 -8.16
N GLU A 228 17.73 -16.69 -7.02
CA GLU A 228 17.98 -17.86 -6.18
C GLU A 228 16.74 -18.23 -5.33
N VAL A 229 15.55 -18.22 -5.96
CA VAL A 229 14.28 -18.50 -5.30
C VAL A 229 13.64 -19.71 -5.96
N TYR A 230 13.53 -20.81 -5.21
CA TYR A 230 12.75 -21.96 -5.63
C TYR A 230 11.26 -21.60 -5.65
N PRO A 231 10.56 -21.79 -6.78
CA PRO A 231 9.14 -21.51 -6.84
C PRO A 231 8.39 -22.48 -5.93
N LYS A 232 7.81 -21.97 -4.85
CA LYS A 232 6.88 -22.73 -4.01
C LYS A 232 5.53 -22.82 -4.73
N VAL A 233 5.44 -23.72 -5.71
CA VAL A 233 4.19 -24.02 -6.41
C VAL A 233 3.31 -24.82 -5.44
N SER A 234 2.46 -24.12 -4.70
CA SER A 234 1.44 -24.72 -3.84
C SER A 234 0.07 -24.51 -4.46
N SER A 235 -0.74 -25.57 -4.48
CA SER A 235 -2.14 -25.51 -4.91
C SER A 235 -2.94 -24.46 -4.14
N ASN A 236 -2.62 -24.24 -2.86
CA ASN A 236 -3.29 -23.23 -2.03
C ASN A 236 -3.06 -21.81 -2.55
N TRP A 237 -1.85 -21.51 -3.02
CA TRP A 237 -1.52 -20.19 -3.58
C TRP A 237 -2.19 -19.97 -4.94
N ALA A 238 -2.26 -21.02 -5.78
CA ALA A 238 -2.98 -20.94 -7.06
C ALA A 238 -4.47 -20.62 -6.85
N ILE A 239 -5.12 -21.33 -5.92
CA ILE A 239 -6.53 -21.12 -5.57
C ILE A 239 -6.72 -19.70 -4.99
N ALA A 240 -5.85 -19.28 -4.08
CA ALA A 240 -5.90 -17.95 -3.50
C ALA A 240 -5.79 -16.84 -4.56
N THR A 241 -4.86 -16.96 -5.52
CA THR A 241 -4.71 -15.98 -6.61
C THR A 241 -5.97 -15.85 -7.45
N ILE A 242 -6.59 -16.98 -7.81
CA ILE A 242 -7.83 -16.99 -8.62
C ILE A 242 -8.99 -16.36 -7.85
N ILE A 243 -9.14 -16.69 -6.56
CA ILE A 243 -10.19 -16.11 -5.71
C ILE A 243 -9.99 -14.60 -5.56
N VAL A 244 -8.75 -14.14 -5.30
CA VAL A 244 -8.44 -12.72 -5.15
C VAL A 244 -8.70 -11.95 -6.45
N ALA A 245 -8.33 -12.52 -7.61
CA ALA A 245 -8.60 -11.91 -8.90
C ALA A 245 -10.11 -11.78 -9.17
N GLY A 246 -10.87 -12.84 -8.93
CA GLY A 246 -12.33 -12.83 -9.04
C GLY A 246 -13.00 -11.83 -8.10
N ALA A 247 -12.63 -11.84 -6.82
CA ALA A 247 -13.17 -10.92 -5.82
C ALA A 247 -12.86 -9.46 -6.18
N THR A 248 -11.64 -9.17 -6.64
CA THR A 248 -11.24 -7.83 -7.05
C THR A 248 -12.08 -7.32 -8.22
N ALA A 249 -12.31 -8.16 -9.24
CA ALA A 249 -13.14 -7.80 -10.39
C ALA A 249 -14.58 -7.47 -9.96
N VAL A 250 -15.17 -8.29 -9.07
CA VAL A 250 -16.52 -8.07 -8.55
C VAL A 250 -16.61 -6.79 -7.71
N ILE A 251 -15.66 -6.57 -6.80
CA ILE A 251 -15.59 -5.35 -5.97
C ILE A 251 -15.46 -4.10 -6.84
N GLY A 252 -14.65 -4.15 -7.91
CA GLY A 252 -14.52 -3.06 -8.88
C GLY A 252 -15.80 -2.76 -9.65
N ALA A 253 -16.60 -3.79 -9.97
CA ALA A 253 -17.83 -3.64 -10.74
C ALA A 253 -19.01 -3.05 -9.91
N ILE A 254 -19.11 -3.37 -8.62
CA ILE A 254 -20.26 -2.98 -7.77
C ILE A 254 -20.50 -1.44 -7.70
N PRO A 255 -19.50 -0.58 -7.43
CA PRO A 255 -19.69 0.87 -7.37
C PRO A 255 -20.16 1.47 -8.69
N ALA A 256 -19.64 0.94 -9.79
CA ALA A 256 -19.98 1.38 -11.14
C ALA A 256 -21.43 1.06 -11.48
N LEU A 257 -21.90 -0.12 -11.09
CA LEU A 257 -23.29 -0.56 -11.29
C LEU A 257 -24.28 0.23 -10.44
N LYS A 258 -23.98 0.48 -9.15
CA LYS A 258 -24.81 1.37 -8.31
C LYS A 258 -24.95 2.77 -8.94
N SER A 259 -23.84 3.33 -9.43
CA SER A 259 -23.87 4.67 -10.03
C SER A 259 -24.59 4.71 -11.39
N SER A 260 -24.49 3.64 -12.18
CA SER A 260 -25.15 3.50 -13.48
C SER A 260 -26.67 3.36 -13.34
N VAL A 261 -27.15 2.54 -12.40
CA VAL A 261 -28.58 2.28 -12.20
C VAL A 261 -29.30 3.47 -11.54
N ILE A 262 -28.57 4.34 -10.81
CA ILE A 262 -29.12 5.58 -10.22
C ILE A 262 -29.27 6.72 -11.27
N VAL A 263 -28.75 6.57 -12.49
CA VAL A 263 -29.01 7.52 -13.57
C VAL A 263 -30.44 7.30 -14.08
N THR A 264 -31.41 7.85 -13.34
CA THR A 264 -32.81 7.86 -13.73
C THR A 264 -32.92 8.44 -15.16
N PRO A 265 -33.53 7.73 -16.13
CA PRO A 265 -33.65 8.20 -17.51
C PRO A 265 -34.32 9.57 -17.62
N SER A 266 -35.17 9.92 -16.64
CA SER A 266 -35.81 11.22 -16.51
C SER A 266 -34.82 12.39 -16.36
N LYS A 267 -33.60 12.17 -15.84
CA LYS A 267 -32.54 13.21 -15.75
C LYS A 267 -31.83 13.49 -17.08
N LEU A 268 -31.91 12.59 -18.06
CA LEU A 268 -31.30 12.77 -19.38
C LEU A 268 -32.19 13.56 -20.35
N MET A 269 -33.52 13.60 -20.13
CA MET A 269 -34.44 14.51 -20.84
C MET A 269 -34.44 15.94 -20.24
N LYS A 270 -33.26 16.51 -19.98
CA LYS A 270 -33.16 17.96 -19.73
C LYS A 270 -33.37 18.66 -21.08
N TRP A 271 -34.59 19.13 -21.31
CA TRP A 271 -34.93 20.02 -22.42
C TRP A 271 -33.93 21.18 -22.45
N LYS A 272 -33.18 21.29 -23.55
CA LYS A 272 -32.17 22.34 -23.78
C LYS A 272 -32.83 23.53 -24.48
N ALA A 273 -32.34 24.74 -24.21
CA ALA A 273 -32.76 25.94 -24.94
C ALA A 273 -32.40 25.81 -26.43
N ASP A 274 -33.30 26.25 -27.31
CA ASP A 274 -33.08 26.25 -28.76
C ASP A 274 -32.06 27.32 -29.17
N TYR A 275 -31.99 28.42 -28.40
CA TYR A 275 -30.92 29.42 -28.51
C TYR A 275 -30.43 29.86 -27.13
N LYS A 276 -29.12 29.68 -26.89
CA LYS A 276 -28.39 30.15 -25.70
C LYS A 276 -27.50 31.34 -26.09
N PRO A 277 -27.81 32.57 -25.65
CA PRO A 277 -26.99 33.73 -25.98
C PRO A 277 -25.68 33.76 -25.18
N GLU A 278 -24.60 34.24 -25.82
CA GLU A 278 -23.33 34.59 -25.17
C GLU A 278 -23.44 36.00 -24.56
N GLY A 279 -24.28 36.16 -23.52
CA GLY A 279 -24.45 37.45 -22.83
C GLY A 279 -25.87 37.69 -22.30
N SER A 280 -26.05 38.80 -21.57
CA SER A 280 -27.33 39.22 -20.96
C SER A 280 -28.21 40.11 -21.85
N GLU A 281 -27.69 40.56 -23.00
CA GLU A 281 -28.39 41.47 -23.91
C GLU A 281 -29.47 40.79 -24.75
N LYS A 282 -29.31 39.50 -25.06
CA LYS A 282 -30.27 38.73 -25.86
C LYS A 282 -31.06 37.75 -24.98
N PRO A 283 -32.36 37.54 -25.25
CA PRO A 283 -33.16 36.57 -24.50
C PRO A 283 -32.78 35.13 -24.88
N TRP A 284 -32.94 34.22 -23.93
CA TRP A 284 -32.93 32.77 -24.16
C TRP A 284 -34.20 32.38 -24.91
N GLU A 285 -34.07 31.61 -25.98
CA GLU A 285 -35.23 31.14 -26.74
C GLU A 285 -35.51 29.66 -26.48
N PHE A 286 -36.78 29.37 -26.19
CA PHE A 286 -37.31 28.02 -26.00
C PHE A 286 -38.53 27.82 -26.90
N MET A 287 -38.50 26.81 -27.76
CA MET A 287 -39.66 26.32 -28.48
C MET A 287 -40.43 25.36 -27.60
N ILE A 288 -41.66 25.73 -27.23
CA ILE A 288 -42.50 24.88 -26.40
C ILE A 288 -43.01 23.71 -27.26
N PRO A 289 -42.72 22.44 -26.91
CA PRO A 289 -43.07 21.29 -27.75
C PRO A 289 -44.54 20.86 -27.58
N VAL A 290 -45.47 21.77 -27.83
CA VAL A 290 -46.92 21.53 -27.77
C VAL A 290 -47.51 21.84 -29.14
N ARG A 291 -48.28 20.88 -29.69
CA ARG A 291 -49.06 21.11 -30.91
C ARG A 291 -50.43 21.66 -30.51
N VAL A 292 -50.84 22.75 -31.14
CA VAL A 292 -52.08 23.47 -30.88
C VAL A 292 -52.77 23.71 -32.22
N MET A 293 -54.07 23.46 -32.30
CA MET A 293 -54.85 23.85 -33.48
C MET A 293 -55.12 25.36 -33.43
N GLU A 294 -55.17 26.03 -34.58
CA GLU A 294 -55.40 27.48 -34.65
C GLU A 294 -56.68 27.92 -33.93
N THR A 295 -57.72 27.08 -33.99
CA THR A 295 -59.01 27.29 -33.29
C THR A 295 -58.92 27.21 -31.77
N GLU A 296 -57.91 26.54 -31.23
CA GLU A 296 -57.73 26.29 -29.79
C GLU A 296 -56.76 27.28 -29.13
N VAL A 297 -56.06 28.11 -29.93
CA VAL A 297 -55.05 29.06 -29.45
C VAL A 297 -55.63 30.01 -28.40
N GLU A 298 -56.85 30.49 -28.62
CA GLU A 298 -57.50 31.42 -27.70
C GLU A 298 -57.78 30.78 -26.33
N SER A 299 -58.28 29.53 -26.33
CA SER A 299 -58.50 28.75 -25.11
C SER A 299 -57.20 28.48 -24.35
N MET A 300 -56.12 28.17 -25.07
CA MET A 300 -54.79 27.98 -24.48
C MET A 300 -54.28 29.26 -23.82
N ILE A 301 -54.41 30.41 -24.49
CA ILE A 301 -53.97 31.70 -23.97
C ILE A 301 -54.73 32.01 -22.68
N GLU A 302 -56.05 31.83 -22.66
CA GLU A 302 -56.87 32.08 -21.48
C GLU A 302 -56.47 31.18 -20.29
N TYR A 303 -56.30 29.88 -20.54
CA TYR A 303 -55.81 28.95 -19.51
C TYR A 303 -54.41 29.34 -19.00
N THR A 304 -53.50 29.66 -19.91
CA THR A 304 -52.12 30.03 -19.58
C THR A 304 -52.08 31.30 -18.76
N MET A 305 -52.84 32.33 -19.15
CA MET A 305 -52.95 33.57 -18.38
C MET A 305 -53.56 33.33 -16.99
N ARG A 306 -54.61 32.51 -16.88
CA ARG A 306 -55.21 32.16 -15.59
C ARG A 306 -54.19 31.50 -14.67
N LYS A 307 -53.47 30.48 -15.15
CA LYS A 307 -52.43 29.79 -14.36
C LYS A 307 -51.24 30.66 -14.02
N LEU A 308 -50.83 31.56 -14.91
CA LEU A 308 -49.79 32.53 -14.59
C LEU A 308 -50.21 33.52 -13.51
N ARG A 309 -51.49 33.95 -13.48
CA ARG A 309 -52.00 34.81 -12.38
C ARG A 309 -52.00 34.10 -11.02
N GLU A 310 -52.27 32.79 -11.02
CA GLU A 310 -52.25 31.95 -9.82
C GLU A 310 -50.83 31.62 -9.33
N THR A 311 -49.79 31.84 -10.16
CA THR A 311 -48.42 31.43 -9.86
C THR A 311 -47.70 32.50 -9.03
N PRO A 312 -47.20 32.18 -7.82
CA PRO A 312 -46.44 33.11 -7.00
C PRO A 312 -45.19 33.64 -7.73
N GLY A 313 -44.90 34.94 -7.59
CA GLY A 313 -43.74 35.58 -8.22
C GLY A 313 -43.96 36.04 -9.68
N VAL A 314 -45.12 35.76 -10.28
CA VAL A 314 -45.52 36.37 -11.55
C VAL A 314 -46.04 37.79 -11.31
N GLU A 315 -45.44 38.75 -11.98
CA GLU A 315 -45.79 40.17 -11.94
C GLU A 315 -46.02 40.70 -13.36
N ARG A 316 -46.73 41.82 -13.50
CA ARG A 316 -46.91 42.56 -14.77
C ARG A 316 -47.40 41.71 -15.96
N LEU A 317 -48.21 40.68 -15.70
CA LEU A 317 -48.81 39.85 -16.75
C LEU A 317 -49.80 40.67 -17.61
N ARG A 318 -49.54 40.74 -18.91
CA ARG A 318 -50.38 41.41 -19.90
C ARG A 318 -50.37 40.63 -21.22
N ARG A 319 -51.47 40.76 -21.97
CA ARG A 319 -51.55 40.32 -23.35
C ARG A 319 -51.19 41.49 -24.26
N GLU A 320 -50.34 41.25 -25.25
CA GLU A 320 -50.00 42.21 -26.31
C GLU A 320 -50.87 41.94 -27.56
N GLU A 321 -50.71 42.72 -28.62
CA GLU A 321 -51.46 42.52 -29.86
C GLU A 321 -51.30 41.08 -30.41
N GLY A 322 -52.42 40.50 -30.84
CA GLY A 322 -52.51 39.13 -31.34
C GLY A 322 -52.48 38.06 -30.22
N TRP A 323 -51.62 37.07 -30.39
CA TRP A 323 -51.47 35.92 -29.49
C TRP A 323 -50.23 36.01 -28.58
N ASN A 324 -49.76 37.23 -28.34
CA ASN A 324 -48.53 37.47 -27.58
C ASN A 324 -48.82 37.73 -26.10
N ILE A 325 -48.02 37.13 -25.21
CA ILE A 325 -48.16 37.29 -23.75
C ILE A 325 -46.83 37.78 -23.18
N LYS A 326 -46.90 38.78 -22.31
CA LYS A 326 -45.74 39.35 -21.62
C LYS A 326 -45.95 39.31 -20.11
N PHE A 327 -44.94 38.84 -19.39
CA PHE A 327 -44.96 38.80 -17.93
C PHE A 327 -43.54 38.90 -17.37
N SER A 328 -43.42 39.33 -16.12
CA SER A 328 -42.18 39.22 -15.35
C SER A 328 -42.31 38.14 -14.30
N TYR A 329 -41.23 37.42 -14.03
CA TYR A 329 -41.21 36.35 -13.02
C TYR A 329 -40.00 36.50 -12.11
N ARG A 330 -40.26 36.67 -10.81
CA ARG A 330 -39.26 36.90 -9.76
C ARG A 330 -39.33 35.79 -8.72
N ILE A 331 -38.15 35.27 -8.34
CA ILE A 331 -38.01 34.27 -7.29
C ILE A 331 -37.13 34.87 -6.18
N GLY A 332 -37.60 34.79 -4.94
CA GLY A 332 -36.91 35.33 -3.75
C GLY A 332 -37.53 36.64 -3.26
N GLN A 333 -38.48 36.54 -2.32
CA GLN A 333 -38.82 37.65 -1.42
C GLN A 333 -37.97 37.49 -0.16
N GLY A 334 -36.83 38.19 -0.10
CA GLY A 334 -35.91 38.17 1.04
C GLY A 334 -34.62 38.95 0.78
N THR A 335 -33.79 39.11 1.82
CA THR A 335 -32.52 39.87 1.85
C THR A 335 -31.38 39.31 0.99
N ILE A 336 -31.61 38.24 0.22
CA ILE A 336 -30.62 37.59 -0.65
C ILE A 336 -31.10 37.80 -2.10
N GLY A 337 -30.20 38.34 -2.94
CA GLY A 337 -30.43 38.86 -4.30
C GLY A 337 -31.69 38.38 -5.04
N SER A 338 -32.52 39.33 -5.48
CA SER A 338 -33.70 38.98 -6.28
C SER A 338 -33.29 38.62 -7.71
N SER A 339 -33.37 37.33 -8.06
CA SER A 339 -33.27 36.88 -9.45
C SER A 339 -34.64 36.98 -10.12
N GLY A 340 -34.66 37.50 -11.34
CA GLY A 340 -35.89 37.76 -12.06
C GLY A 340 -35.74 37.57 -13.56
N SER A 341 -36.86 37.62 -14.27
CA SER A 341 -36.88 37.53 -15.72
C SER A 341 -37.99 38.37 -16.31
N ILE A 342 -37.76 38.88 -17.52
CA ILE A 342 -38.79 39.43 -18.39
C ILE A 342 -39.03 38.40 -19.48
N ASN A 343 -40.27 37.96 -19.60
CA ASN A 343 -40.65 36.81 -20.41
C ASN A 343 -41.69 37.21 -21.45
N HIS A 344 -41.43 36.84 -22.70
CA HIS A 344 -42.31 37.10 -23.84
C HIS A 344 -42.65 35.76 -24.51
N ILE A 345 -43.92 35.41 -24.54
CA ILE A 345 -44.44 34.26 -25.28
C ILE A 345 -44.98 34.80 -26.60
N LYS A 346 -44.39 34.36 -27.71
CA LYS A 346 -44.87 34.63 -29.07
C LYS A 346 -45.49 33.38 -29.66
N ILE A 347 -46.72 33.51 -30.14
CA ILE A 347 -47.45 32.44 -30.81
C ILE A 347 -47.70 32.90 -32.24
N TYR A 348 -47.31 32.08 -33.20
CA TYR A 348 -47.43 32.41 -34.63
C TYR A 348 -47.67 31.14 -35.46
N VAL A 349 -48.25 31.29 -36.63
CA VAL A 349 -48.43 30.20 -37.59
C VAL A 349 -47.25 30.17 -38.55
N GLU A 350 -46.62 29.01 -38.69
CA GLU A 350 -45.52 28.78 -39.62
C GLU A 350 -45.75 27.44 -40.33
N GLY A 351 -45.94 27.47 -41.65
CA GLY A 351 -46.16 26.25 -42.44
C GLY A 351 -47.47 25.50 -42.14
N GLY A 352 -48.49 26.18 -41.59
CA GLY A 352 -49.77 25.58 -41.21
C GLY A 352 -49.80 25.00 -39.78
N ASP A 353 -48.67 25.00 -39.07
CA ASP A 353 -48.58 24.63 -37.66
C ASP A 353 -48.49 25.86 -36.76
N VAL A 354 -49.17 25.83 -35.62
CA VAL A 354 -49.01 26.84 -34.56
C VAL A 354 -47.71 26.56 -33.79
N LYS A 355 -46.79 27.53 -33.81
CA LYS A 355 -45.52 27.51 -33.07
C LYS A 355 -45.60 28.43 -31.87
N ILE A 356 -45.02 27.98 -30.76
CA ILE A 356 -44.96 28.74 -29.50
C ILE A 356 -43.49 28.95 -29.14
N LYS A 357 -43.04 30.19 -29.19
CA LYS A 357 -41.69 30.61 -28.81
C LYS A 357 -41.72 31.40 -27.51
N LEU A 358 -41.02 30.92 -26.50
CA LEU A 358 -40.79 31.62 -25.24
C LEU A 358 -39.41 32.28 -25.28
N MET A 359 -39.37 33.59 -25.10
CA MET A 359 -38.15 34.39 -24.94
C MET A 359 -38.02 34.78 -23.47
N VAL A 360 -36.96 34.34 -22.81
CA VAL A 360 -36.67 34.61 -21.40
C VAL A 360 -35.44 35.49 -21.29
N GLN A 361 -35.60 36.69 -20.75
CA GLN A 361 -34.48 37.58 -20.44
C GLN A 361 -34.24 37.59 -18.92
N PRO A 362 -33.37 36.71 -18.39
CA PRO A 362 -33.08 36.63 -16.97
C PRO A 362 -32.13 37.77 -16.54
N TYR A 363 -32.26 38.19 -15.29
CA TYR A 363 -31.35 39.12 -14.60
C TYR A 363 -31.14 38.67 -13.15
N GLY A 364 -30.02 39.10 -12.55
CA GLY A 364 -29.63 38.69 -11.20
C GLY A 364 -28.64 37.52 -11.19
N GLU A 365 -28.66 36.72 -10.12
CA GLU A 365 -27.75 35.59 -9.95
C GLU A 365 -28.25 34.33 -10.69
N ASN A 366 -27.32 33.55 -11.24
CA ASN A 366 -27.57 32.27 -11.92
C ASN A 366 -28.58 32.34 -13.10
N LEU A 367 -28.26 33.15 -14.10
CA LEU A 367 -29.07 33.42 -15.30
C LEU A 367 -29.60 32.15 -16.00
N GLU A 368 -28.75 31.16 -16.22
CA GLU A 368 -29.11 29.91 -16.90
C GLU A 368 -30.14 29.10 -16.11
N LYS A 369 -29.97 28.99 -14.78
CA LYS A 369 -30.87 28.25 -13.92
C LYS A 369 -32.28 28.88 -13.94
N HIS A 370 -32.34 30.21 -13.85
CA HIS A 370 -33.60 30.95 -13.88
C HIS A 370 -34.32 30.83 -15.23
N ALA A 371 -33.58 30.86 -16.34
CA ALA A 371 -34.14 30.68 -17.68
C ALA A 371 -34.80 29.29 -17.85
N TYR A 372 -34.12 28.23 -17.42
CA TYR A 372 -34.68 26.87 -17.47
C TYR A 372 -35.88 26.67 -16.53
N GLU A 373 -35.90 27.35 -15.39
CA GLU A 373 -37.02 27.28 -14.44
C GLU A 373 -38.29 27.91 -15.01
N VAL A 374 -38.18 29.08 -15.64
CA VAL A 374 -39.30 29.73 -16.35
C VAL A 374 -39.77 28.87 -17.52
N ALA A 375 -38.84 28.35 -18.32
CA ALA A 375 -39.17 27.47 -19.43
C ALA A 375 -39.98 26.26 -18.93
N LYS A 376 -39.51 25.61 -17.86
CA LYS A 376 -40.19 24.47 -17.24
C LYS A 376 -41.61 24.83 -16.76
N LEU A 377 -41.77 25.97 -16.09
CA LEU A 377 -43.08 26.46 -15.63
C LEU A 377 -44.06 26.60 -16.81
N ILE A 378 -43.66 27.30 -17.88
CA ILE A 378 -44.52 27.50 -19.05
C ILE A 378 -44.85 26.18 -19.73
N ARG A 379 -43.86 25.30 -19.89
CA ARG A 379 -44.06 23.97 -20.46
C ARG A 379 -45.07 23.15 -19.64
N GLU A 380 -44.97 23.16 -18.32
CA GLU A 380 -45.91 22.44 -17.45
C GLU A 380 -47.35 22.98 -17.56
N ILE A 381 -47.51 24.30 -17.66
CA ILE A 381 -48.83 24.93 -17.83
C ILE A 381 -49.44 24.53 -19.17
N MET A 382 -48.68 24.62 -20.26
CA MET A 382 -49.18 24.32 -21.61
C MET A 382 -49.43 22.83 -21.84
N ILE A 383 -48.61 21.95 -21.23
CA ILE A 383 -48.87 20.50 -21.25
C ILE A 383 -50.14 20.18 -20.47
N ARG A 384 -50.35 20.80 -19.29
CA ARG A 384 -51.56 20.60 -18.49
C ARG A 384 -52.82 20.98 -19.24
N TRP A 385 -52.83 22.17 -19.85
CA TRP A 385 -53.89 22.62 -20.73
C TRP A 385 -54.25 21.57 -21.79
N ARG A 386 -53.25 21.06 -22.52
CA ARG A 386 -53.47 20.05 -23.56
C ARG A 386 -53.96 18.71 -23.02
N SER A 387 -53.53 18.32 -21.82
CA SER A 387 -53.97 17.08 -21.19
C SER A 387 -55.37 17.15 -20.57
N GLY A 388 -55.97 18.33 -20.47
CA GLY A 388 -57.28 18.52 -19.84
C GLY A 388 -57.28 18.33 -18.30
N ILE A 389 -56.10 18.37 -17.68
CA ILE A 389 -55.85 18.28 -16.23
C ILE A 389 -55.48 19.67 -15.72
#